data_AF-A0A943DQ38-F1
#
_entry.id   AF-A0A943DQ38-F1
#
_cell.length_a   1.000
_cell.length_b   1.000
_cell.length_c   1.000
_cell.angle_alpha   90.00
_cell.angle_beta   90.00
_cell.angle_gamma   90.00
#
_symmetry.space_group_name_H-M   'P 1'
#
loop_
_entity.id
_entity.type
_entity.pdbx_description
1 polymer ?
#
loop_
_entity_poly.entity_id
_entity_poly.type
_entity_poly.pdbx_seq_one_letter_code
_entity_poly.pdbx_strand_id
1 'polypeptide(L)' 'MSKIEEAFRGLGRTEKAKFVSQNIDYANAEAVAKYVSGYLFDVLNDVGDDEYIAAYLREKGYEVTKQE' A
#
# COMPACT_ATOMS: atom_id res chain seq x y z
N MET A 1 -13.68 -20.80 12.44
CA MET A 1 -12.50 -20.10 11.92
C MET A 1 -12.17 -20.68 10.56
N SER A 2 -11.74 -19.85 9.62
CA SER A 2 -11.30 -20.36 8.31
C SER A 2 -9.95 -21.07 8.44
N LYS A 3 -9.62 -21.99 7.51
CA LYS A 3 -8.31 -22.65 7.47
C LYS A 3 -7.14 -21.65 7.40
N ILE A 4 -7.37 -20.47 6.81
CA ILE A 4 -6.41 -19.38 6.75
C ILE A 4 -6.16 -18.75 8.12
N GLU A 5 -7.21 -18.59 8.95
CA GLU A 5 -7.06 -18.00 10.28
C GLU A 5 -6.25 -18.91 11.22
N GLU A 6 -6.48 -20.23 11.15
CA GLU A 6 -5.69 -21.20 11.92
C GLU A 6 -4.23 -21.22 11.47
N ALA A 7 -3.99 -21.27 10.16
CA ALA A 7 -2.65 -21.20 9.60
C ALA A 7 -1.93 -19.90 10.00
N PHE A 8 -2.60 -18.75 9.89
CA PHE A 8 -2.05 -17.45 10.25
C PHE A 8 -1.71 -17.35 11.74
N ARG A 9 -2.54 -17.88 12.63
CA ARG A 9 -2.27 -17.86 14.08
C ARG A 9 -0.99 -18.61 14.44
N GLY A 10 -0.72 -19.73 13.76
CA GLY A 10 0.46 -20.56 13.98
C GLY A 10 1.79 -19.94 13.54
N LEU A 11 1.76 -18.88 12.72
CA LEU A 11 2.97 -18.24 12.21
C LEU A 11 3.71 -17.41 13.28
N GLY A 12 5.04 -17.39 13.18
CA GLY A 12 5.91 -16.48 13.92
C GLY A 12 5.73 -15.03 13.48
N ARG A 13 6.26 -14.06 14.24
CA ARG A 13 6.05 -12.62 13.98
C ARG A 13 6.57 -12.18 12.60
N THR A 14 7.75 -12.65 12.20
CA THR A 14 8.33 -12.36 10.86
C THR A 14 7.53 -13.01 9.73
N GLU A 15 7.08 -14.24 9.94
CA GLU A 15 6.29 -14.99 8.95
C GLU A 15 4.91 -14.39 8.77
N LYS A 16 4.29 -13.88 9.85
CA LYS A 16 3.05 -13.10 9.79
C LYS A 16 3.21 -11.86 8.93
N ALA A 17 4.29 -11.11 9.11
CA ALA A 17 4.58 -9.95 8.26
C ALA A 17 4.73 -10.36 6.79
N LYS A 18 5.50 -11.42 6.51
CA LYS A 18 5.69 -11.94 5.15
C LYS A 18 4.39 -12.43 4.52
N PHE A 19 3.54 -13.12 5.29
CA PHE A 19 2.23 -13.59 4.86
C PHE A 19 1.33 -12.42 4.44
N VAL A 20 1.25 -11.37 5.26
CA VAL A 20 0.46 -10.16 4.94
C VAL A 20 1.01 -9.48 3.68
N SER A 21 2.33 -9.30 3.57
CA SER A 21 2.95 -8.68 2.38
C SER A 21 2.69 -9.48 1.09
N GLN A 22 2.70 -10.82 1.15
CA GLN A 22 2.48 -11.68 -0.01
C GLN A 22 0.99 -11.85 -0.38
N ASN A 23 0.08 -11.49 0.52
CA ASN A 23 -1.36 -11.71 0.38
C ASN A 23 -2.14 -10.41 0.64
N ILE A 24 -1.56 -9.27 0.26
CA ILE A 24 -2.14 -7.93 0.50
C ILE A 24 -3.53 -7.80 -0.13
N ASP A 25 -3.81 -8.54 -1.21
CA ASP A 25 -5.10 -8.57 -1.90
C ASP A 25 -6.25 -9.12 -1.02
N TYR A 26 -5.93 -9.86 0.04
CA TYR A 26 -6.91 -10.35 1.03
C TYR A 26 -7.10 -9.37 2.20
N ALA A 27 -6.25 -8.34 2.32
CA ALA A 27 -6.41 -7.32 3.33
C ALA A 27 -7.59 -6.41 2.98
N ASN A 28 -8.33 -5.97 3.99
CA ASN A 28 -9.39 -5.01 3.74
C ASN A 28 -8.79 -3.67 3.28
N ALA A 29 -9.52 -2.94 2.43
CA ALA A 29 -9.05 -1.70 1.84
C ALA A 29 -8.67 -0.63 2.89
N GLU A 30 -9.31 -0.61 4.06
CA GLU A 30 -9.00 0.33 5.13
C GLU A 30 -7.62 0.05 5.76
N ALA A 31 -7.28 -1.22 5.98
CA ALA A 31 -6.01 -1.66 6.53
C ALA A 31 -4.87 -1.40 5.55
N VAL A 32 -5.10 -1.65 4.26
CA VAL A 32 -4.16 -1.30 3.19
C VAL A 32 -3.96 0.21 3.13
N ALA A 33 -5.05 0.99 3.13
CA ALA A 33 -4.98 2.45 3.08
C ALA A 33 -4.20 3.05 4.27
N LYS A 34 -4.39 2.55 5.50
CA LYS A 34 -3.64 3.01 6.68
C LYS A 34 -2.15 2.68 6.60
N TYR A 35 -1.79 1.53 6.04
CA TYR A 35 -0.39 1.14 5.86
C TYR A 35 0.28 1.93 4.72
N VAL A 36 -0.42 2.08 3.59
CA VAL A 36 0.05 2.77 2.41
C VAL A 36 0.02 4.29 2.58
N SER A 37 -0.89 4.89 3.35
CA SER A 37 -0.96 6.35 3.51
C SER A 37 0.32 6.95 4.09
N GLY A 38 1.03 6.19 4.93
CA GLY A 38 2.31 6.61 5.48
C GLY A 38 3.49 6.42 4.54
N TYR A 39 3.33 5.64 3.46
CA TYR A 39 4.43 5.19 2.61
C TYR A 39 4.23 5.51 1.12
N LEU A 40 3.03 5.92 0.71
CA LEU A 40 2.70 6.23 -0.67
C LEU A 40 3.61 7.36 -1.14
N PHE A 41 3.59 8.50 -0.46
CA PHE A 41 4.43 9.62 -0.85
C PHE A 41 5.93 9.32 -0.73
N ASP A 42 6.36 8.48 0.22
CA ASP A 42 7.75 8.04 0.32
C ASP A 42 8.18 7.16 -0.86
N VAL A 43 7.35 6.20 -1.27
CA VAL A 43 7.59 5.35 -2.46
C VAL A 43 7.60 6.20 -3.73
N LEU A 44 6.68 7.15 -3.84
CA LEU A 44 6.60 8.03 -5.00
C LEU A 44 7.81 8.97 -5.06
N ASN A 45 8.33 9.41 -3.91
CA ASN A 45 9.55 10.19 -3.80
C ASN A 45 10.80 9.36 -4.17
N ASP A 46 10.86 8.09 -3.76
CA ASP A 46 11.95 7.16 -4.13
C ASP A 46 11.99 6.85 -5.64
N VAL A 47 10.83 6.87 -6.32
CA VAL A 47 10.76 6.74 -7.78
C VAL A 47 11.37 7.96 -8.48
N GLY A 48 11.36 9.13 -7.83
CA GLY A 48 11.98 10.36 -8.35
C GLY A 48 11.35 10.89 -9.63
N ASP A 49 10.11 10.45 -9.94
CA ASP A 49 9.36 10.88 -11.13
C ASP A 49 8.02 11.50 -10.70
N ASP A 50 8.12 12.78 -10.30
CA ASP A 50 6.97 13.60 -9.92
C ASP A 50 5.90 13.67 -11.04
N GLU A 51 6.31 13.54 -12.30
CA GLU A 51 5.40 13.66 -13.44
C GLU A 51 4.52 12.41 -13.58
N TYR A 52 5.04 11.23 -13.25
CA TYR A 52 4.24 10.01 -13.17
C TYR A 52 3.11 10.14 -12.13
N ILE A 53 3.40 10.74 -10.98
CA ILE A 53 2.41 10.97 -9.92
C ILE A 53 1.37 12.00 -10.37
N ALA A 54 1.85 13.09 -10.95
CA ALA A 54 1.00 14.16 -11.44
C ALA A 54 0.05 13.64 -12.52
N ALA A 55 0.53 12.79 -13.44
CA ALA A 55 -0.30 12.16 -14.47
C ALA A 55 -1.41 11.28 -13.86
N TYR A 56 -1.06 10.40 -12.91
CA TYR A 56 -2.03 9.54 -12.23
C TYR A 56 -3.12 10.35 -11.51
N LEU A 57 -2.74 11.41 -10.78
CA LEU A 57 -3.69 12.27 -10.08
C LEU A 57 -4.61 13.03 -11.04
N ARG A 58 -4.08 13.54 -12.16
CA ARG A 58 -4.89 14.18 -13.21
C ARG A 58 -5.88 13.20 -13.85
N GLU A 59 -5.48 11.96 -14.11
CA GLU A 59 -6.40 10.92 -14.63
C GLU A 59 -7.56 10.63 -13.66
N LYS A 60 -7.31 10.74 -12.35
CA LYS A 60 -8.34 10.64 -11.31
C LYS A 60 -9.20 11.90 -11.16
N GLY A 61 -8.93 12.96 -11.93
CA GLY A 61 -9.71 14.20 -11.94
C GLY A 61 -9.25 15.25 -10.92
N TYR A 62 -8.06 15.10 -10.34
CA TYR A 62 -7.48 16.11 -9.46
C TYR A 62 -6.71 17.17 -10.26
N GLU A 63 -6.80 18.42 -9.82
CA GLU A 63 -5.93 19.48 -10.31
C GLU A 63 -4.57 19.40 -9.61
N VAL A 64 -3.49 19.38 -10.39
CA VAL A 64 -2.11 19.25 -9.90
C VAL A 64 -1.26 20.39 -10.43
N THR A 65 -0.74 21.21 -9.52
CA THR A 65 0.14 22.35 -9.82
C THR A 65 1.51 22.14 -9.20
N LYS A 66 2.56 22.37 -9.98
CA LYS A 66 3.94 22.41 -9.46
C LYS A 66 4.17 23.75 -8.77
N GLN A 67 4.71 23.74 -7.56
CA GLN A 67 5.19 24.94 -6.89
C GLN A 67 6.66 25.14 -7.21
N GLU A 68 7.03 26.37 -7.59
CA GLU A 68 8.41 26.82 -7.81
C GLU A 68 9.11 27.19 -6.50
#